data_AF-A0A0C2F661-F1
#
_entry.id   AF-A0A0C2F661-F1
#
_cell.length_a   1.000
_cell.length_b   1.000
_cell.length_c   1.000
_cell.angle_alpha   90.00
_cell.angle_beta   90.00
_cell.angle_gamma   90.00
#
_symmetry.space_group_name_H-M   'P 1'
#
loop_
_entity.id
_entity.type
_entity.pdbx_description
1 polymer ?
#
loop_
_entity_poly.entity_id
_entity_poly.type
_entity_poly.pdbx_seq_one_letter_code
_entity_poly.pdbx_strand_id
1 'polypeptide(L)'
;MKCISPNATQRLPDGLTFDEGAFMEPLAVAVHACRRGQVQMGQRILVQGAGPVGASSMMTARAIGAAQVAITDLNSTRLAHAKKLGADHTICIDGMSVNDVRAAVIECLGGEPDVTIECTGVQSCLESSILKYKIVDLQTTRSGGVVVLVGLDDEKAELPVVDPTLREVDIRGAIKYANWYGPLQI
;
A
#
# COMPACT_ATOMS: atom_id res chain seq x y z
N MET A 1 33.20 -13.66 -7.31
CA MET A 1 32.53 -13.09 -6.12
C MET A 1 32.51 -11.57 -6.31
N LYS A 2 31.35 -10.93 -6.48
CA LYS A 2 31.27 -9.46 -6.60
C LYS A 2 31.13 -8.89 -5.19
N CYS A 3 32.04 -8.00 -4.79
CA CYS A 3 31.95 -7.28 -3.53
C CYS A 3 30.83 -6.23 -3.61
N ILE A 4 30.10 -6.04 -2.52
CA ILE A 4 29.09 -4.97 -2.38
C ILE A 4 29.81 -3.69 -1.90
N SER A 5 29.39 -2.53 -2.40
CA SER A 5 29.92 -1.24 -1.96
C SER A 5 29.66 -1.05 -0.45
N PRO A 6 30.63 -0.56 0.34
CA PRO A 6 30.40 -0.21 1.75
C PRO A 6 29.27 0.82 1.96
N ASN A 7 28.98 1.65 0.95
CA ASN A 7 27.87 2.60 1.01
C ASN A 7 26.48 1.95 0.78
N ALA A 8 26.47 0.68 0.36
CA ALA A 8 25.28 -0.13 0.18
C ALA A 8 25.16 -1.21 1.28
N THR A 9 25.97 -1.14 2.34
CA THR A 9 25.88 -1.99 3.51
C THR A 9 25.56 -1.16 4.74
N GLN A 10 24.91 -1.79 5.72
CA GLN A 10 24.51 -1.17 6.96
C GLN A 10 24.85 -2.09 8.11
N ARG A 11 25.34 -1.51 9.21
CA ARG A 11 25.60 -2.29 10.42
C ARG A 11 24.25 -2.72 10.99
N LEU A 12 24.04 -4.02 11.09
CA LEU A 12 22.88 -4.56 11.80
C LEU A 12 23.03 -4.24 13.29
N PRO A 13 22.03 -3.59 13.93
CA PRO A 13 22.07 -3.31 15.35
C PRO A 13 22.19 -4.59 16.20
N ASP A 14 22.82 -4.47 17.35
CA ASP A 14 22.94 -5.58 18.30
C ASP A 14 21.53 -5.96 18.79
N GLY A 15 21.13 -7.21 18.57
CA GLY A 15 19.80 -7.73 18.92
C GLY A 15 18.89 -8.03 17.72
N LEU A 16 19.22 -7.57 16.51
CA LEU A 16 18.54 -8.04 15.30
C LEU A 16 19.19 -9.32 14.78
N THR A 17 18.35 -10.28 14.39
CA THR A 17 18.74 -11.49 13.68
C THR A 17 19.04 -11.21 12.22
N PHE A 18 19.76 -12.12 11.56
CA PHE A 18 20.02 -12.00 10.11
C PHE A 18 18.73 -12.04 9.29
N ASP A 19 17.70 -12.76 9.74
CA ASP A 19 16.41 -12.83 9.06
C ASP A 19 15.69 -11.47 9.13
N GLU A 20 15.71 -10.81 10.28
CA GLU A 20 15.20 -9.43 10.43
C GLU A 20 16.01 -8.45 9.59
N GLY A 21 17.33 -8.61 9.54
CA GLY A 21 18.21 -7.83 8.67
C GLY A 21 17.88 -8.00 7.18
N ALA A 22 17.58 -9.23 6.74
CA ALA A 22 17.16 -9.50 5.36
C ALA A 22 15.78 -8.90 5.05
N PHE A 23 14.88 -8.87 6.04
CA PHE A 23 13.55 -8.27 5.91
C PHE A 23 13.57 -6.73 5.80
N MET A 24 14.69 -6.08 6.10
CA MET A 24 14.81 -4.62 5.99
C MET A 24 14.61 -4.12 4.55
N GLU A 25 14.91 -4.93 3.54
CA GLU A 25 14.74 -4.55 2.13
C GLU A 25 13.27 -4.32 1.76
N PRO A 26 12.34 -5.29 1.93
CA PRO A 26 10.93 -5.06 1.65
C PRO A 26 10.29 -4.03 2.59
N LEU A 27 10.79 -3.92 3.83
CA LEU A 27 10.35 -2.88 4.76
C LEU A 27 10.73 -1.47 4.27
N ALA A 28 11.93 -1.29 3.71
CA ALA A 28 12.37 -0.01 3.17
C ALA A 28 11.47 0.45 2.00
N VAL A 29 11.04 -0.50 1.15
CA VAL A 29 10.07 -0.22 0.07
C VAL A 29 8.75 0.27 0.66
N ALA A 30 8.24 -0.43 1.67
CA ALA A 30 7.00 -0.06 2.35
C ALA A 30 7.05 1.33 3.00
N VAL A 31 8.14 1.67 3.70
CA VAL A 31 8.29 3.03 4.26
C VAL A 31 8.40 4.09 3.17
N HIS A 32 9.10 3.78 2.08
CA HIS A 32 9.15 4.69 0.95
C HIS A 32 7.76 4.91 0.34
N ALA A 33 6.97 3.86 0.16
CA ALA A 33 5.60 3.94 -0.33
C ALA A 33 4.70 4.77 0.61
N CYS A 34 4.72 4.52 1.92
CA CYS A 34 3.95 5.32 2.89
C CYS A 34 4.37 6.80 2.89
N ARG A 35 5.66 7.11 2.77
CA ARG A 35 6.15 8.50 2.65
C ARG A 35 5.66 9.16 1.36
N ARG A 36 5.75 8.46 0.23
CA ARG A 36 5.24 8.93 -1.07
C ARG A 36 3.73 9.13 -1.02
N GLY A 37 3.01 8.31 -0.27
CA GLY A 37 1.58 8.44 0.00
C GLY A 37 1.21 9.52 1.01
N GLN A 38 2.19 10.13 1.69
CA GLN A 38 1.98 11.04 2.81
C GLN A 38 1.04 10.43 3.87
N VAL A 39 1.27 9.15 4.21
CA VAL A 39 0.54 8.47 5.29
C VAL A 39 0.82 9.20 6.60
N GLN A 40 -0.26 9.52 7.31
CA GLN A 40 -0.25 10.27 8.57
C GLN A 40 -1.11 9.59 9.62
N MET A 41 -0.88 9.98 10.88
CA MET A 41 -1.70 9.54 12.00
C MET A 41 -3.19 9.88 11.76
N GLY A 42 -4.07 8.94 12.11
CA GLY A 42 -5.51 9.14 12.01
C GLY A 42 -6.14 8.87 10.64
N GLN A 43 -5.33 8.60 9.61
CA GLN A 43 -5.83 8.32 8.26
C GLN A 43 -6.34 6.88 8.11
N ARG A 44 -7.26 6.68 7.16
CA ARG A 44 -7.71 5.37 6.69
C ARG A 44 -6.88 4.96 5.48
N ILE A 45 -6.30 3.77 5.54
CA ILE A 45 -5.36 3.29 4.53
C ILE A 45 -5.89 2.01 3.91
N LEU A 46 -5.91 1.98 2.57
CA LEU A 46 -6.14 0.76 1.80
C LEU A 46 -4.80 0.26 1.27
N VAL A 47 -4.51 -1.02 1.45
CA VAL A 47 -3.40 -1.71 0.78
C VAL A 47 -3.97 -2.77 -0.14
N GLN A 48 -3.62 -2.71 -1.43
CA GLN A 48 -4.05 -3.73 -2.40
C GLN A 48 -2.93 -4.72 -2.65
N GLY A 49 -3.16 -5.98 -2.33
CA GLY A 49 -2.18 -7.06 -2.34
C GLY A 49 -1.63 -7.36 -0.95
N ALA A 50 -1.76 -8.60 -0.50
CA ALA A 50 -1.22 -9.13 0.76
C ALA A 50 0.07 -9.95 0.55
N GLY A 51 0.82 -9.66 -0.51
CA GLY A 51 2.20 -10.13 -0.69
C GLY A 51 3.17 -9.46 0.29
N PRO A 52 4.48 -9.78 0.23
CA PRO A 52 5.48 -9.24 1.17
C PRO A 52 5.51 -7.71 1.23
N VAL A 53 5.44 -7.03 0.08
CA VAL A 53 5.43 -5.55 0.01
C VAL A 53 4.16 -4.97 0.62
N GLY A 54 3.01 -5.55 0.32
CA GLY A 54 1.72 -5.09 0.86
C GLY A 54 1.60 -5.33 2.36
N ALA A 55 1.99 -6.51 2.84
CA ALA A 55 2.05 -6.79 4.28
C ALA A 55 3.00 -5.81 5.01
N SER A 56 4.17 -5.54 4.43
CA SER A 56 5.11 -4.55 4.98
C SER A 56 4.54 -3.12 4.96
N SER A 57 3.80 -2.76 3.89
CA SER A 57 3.14 -1.45 3.76
C SER A 57 2.02 -1.27 4.77
N MET A 58 1.23 -2.32 5.01
CA MET A 58 0.21 -2.37 6.05
C MET A 58 0.83 -2.20 7.44
N MET A 59 1.86 -2.98 7.77
CA MET A 59 2.58 -2.86 9.04
C MET A 59 3.18 -1.46 9.23
N THR A 60 3.72 -0.89 8.16
CA THR A 60 4.30 0.46 8.18
C THR A 60 3.24 1.53 8.41
N ALA A 61 2.11 1.46 7.70
CA ALA A 61 1.00 2.39 7.88
C ALA A 61 0.46 2.35 9.32
N ARG A 62 0.35 1.14 9.89
CA ARG A 62 0.02 0.94 11.31
C ARG A 62 1.05 1.56 12.24
N ALA A 63 2.33 1.35 11.99
CA ALA A 63 3.42 1.92 12.80
C ALA A 63 3.45 3.46 12.75
N ILE A 64 3.04 4.08 11.64
CA ILE A 64 2.89 5.54 11.51
C ILE A 64 1.71 6.07 12.31
N GLY A 65 0.72 5.23 12.65
CA GLY A 65 -0.46 5.62 13.42
C GLY A 65 -1.73 5.82 12.60
N ALA A 66 -1.84 5.18 11.42
CA ALA A 66 -3.10 5.09 10.69
C ALA A 66 -4.25 4.64 11.61
N ALA A 67 -5.42 5.26 11.49
CA ALA A 67 -6.58 4.94 12.32
C ALA A 67 -7.14 3.55 11.99
N GLN A 68 -7.19 3.22 10.70
CA GLN A 68 -7.61 1.92 10.21
C GLN A 68 -6.81 1.54 8.96
N VAL A 69 -6.46 0.26 8.85
CA VAL A 69 -5.81 -0.30 7.67
C VAL A 69 -6.59 -1.52 7.16
N ALA A 70 -7.08 -1.43 5.93
CA ALA A 70 -7.68 -2.53 5.20
C ALA A 70 -6.68 -3.08 4.18
N ILE A 71 -6.62 -4.40 4.03
CA ILE A 71 -5.81 -5.07 3.00
C ILE A 71 -6.65 -6.03 2.17
N THR A 72 -6.50 -5.95 0.85
CA THR A 72 -7.21 -6.83 -0.11
C THR A 72 -6.24 -7.81 -0.76
N ASP A 73 -6.69 -9.04 -1.05
CA ASP A 73 -5.97 -10.01 -1.87
C ASP A 73 -6.96 -11.07 -2.38
N LEU A 74 -6.56 -11.83 -3.41
CA LEU A 74 -7.31 -13.01 -3.88
C LEU A 74 -7.04 -14.22 -2.98
N ASN A 75 -5.88 -14.25 -2.31
CA ASN A 75 -5.42 -15.37 -1.51
C ASN A 75 -5.78 -15.20 -0.04
N SER A 76 -6.77 -15.97 0.41
CA SER A 76 -7.24 -16.01 1.80
C SER A 76 -6.16 -16.40 2.81
N THR A 77 -5.17 -17.20 2.43
CA THR A 77 -4.05 -17.59 3.31
C THR A 77 -3.13 -16.40 3.57
N ARG A 78 -2.84 -15.58 2.54
CA ARG A 78 -2.07 -14.33 2.70
C ARG A 78 -2.81 -13.34 3.59
N LEU A 79 -4.12 -13.22 3.40
CA LEU A 79 -4.97 -12.37 4.24
C LEU A 79 -5.00 -12.84 5.71
N ALA A 80 -5.10 -14.15 5.96
CA ALA A 80 -5.00 -14.70 7.30
C ALA A 80 -3.66 -14.37 7.96
N HIS A 81 -2.57 -14.34 7.19
CA HIS A 81 -1.26 -13.91 7.68
C HIS A 81 -1.23 -12.40 7.96
N ALA A 82 -1.75 -11.57 7.05
CA ALA A 82 -1.86 -10.13 7.26
C ALA A 82 -2.68 -9.78 8.52
N LYS A 83 -3.75 -10.54 8.80
CA LYS A 83 -4.53 -10.38 10.04
C LYS A 83 -3.68 -10.64 11.29
N LYS A 84 -2.85 -11.68 11.28
CA LYS A 84 -1.90 -11.98 12.38
C LYS A 84 -0.84 -10.90 12.54
N LEU A 85 -0.45 -10.24 11.45
CA LEU A 85 0.52 -9.13 11.43
C LEU A 85 -0.11 -7.78 11.81
N GLY A 86 -1.41 -7.72 12.09
CA GLY A 86 -2.06 -6.51 12.62
C GLY A 86 -2.93 -5.74 11.63
N ALA A 87 -3.42 -6.37 10.55
CA ALA A 87 -4.48 -5.77 9.75
C ALA A 87 -5.75 -5.51 10.59
N ASP A 88 -6.36 -4.33 10.47
CA ASP A 88 -7.70 -4.10 11.04
C ASP A 88 -8.72 -4.91 10.25
N HIS A 89 -8.64 -4.82 8.92
CA HIS A 89 -9.56 -5.47 8.00
C HIS A 89 -8.81 -6.21 6.90
N THR A 90 -9.29 -7.41 6.58
CA THR A 90 -8.76 -8.24 5.50
C THR A 90 -9.92 -8.63 4.60
N ILE A 91 -9.82 -8.37 3.30
CA ILE A 91 -10.91 -8.56 2.34
C ILE A 91 -10.43 -9.50 1.24
N CYS A 92 -11.08 -10.67 1.13
CA CYS A 92 -10.86 -11.59 0.03
C CYS A 92 -11.69 -11.13 -1.16
N ILE A 93 -11.04 -10.73 -2.25
CA ILE A 93 -11.71 -10.13 -3.42
C ILE A 93 -11.99 -11.13 -4.54
N ASP A 94 -11.76 -12.42 -4.29
CA ASP A 94 -12.01 -13.49 -5.26
C ASP A 94 -13.50 -13.55 -5.65
N GLY A 95 -13.76 -13.50 -6.96
CA GLY A 95 -15.12 -13.46 -7.52
C GLY A 95 -15.90 -12.16 -7.29
N MET A 96 -15.31 -11.13 -6.67
CA MET A 96 -15.98 -9.85 -6.44
C MET A 96 -15.85 -8.92 -7.64
N SER A 97 -16.90 -8.13 -7.93
CA SER A 97 -16.77 -7.02 -8.86
C SER A 97 -15.98 -5.87 -8.22
N VAL A 98 -15.40 -4.98 -9.03
CA VAL A 98 -14.73 -3.76 -8.55
C VAL A 98 -15.63 -2.94 -7.60
N ASN A 99 -16.93 -2.93 -7.85
CA ASN A 99 -17.89 -2.21 -7.01
C ASN A 99 -18.10 -2.87 -5.66
N ASP A 100 -18.18 -4.20 -5.62
CA ASP A 100 -18.33 -4.94 -4.37
C ASP A 100 -17.08 -4.77 -3.50
N VAL A 101 -15.89 -4.80 -4.12
CA VAL A 101 -14.61 -4.55 -3.42
C VAL A 101 -14.62 -3.15 -2.81
N ARG A 102 -15.00 -2.13 -3.58
CA ARG A 102 -15.09 -0.74 -3.09
C ARG A 102 -16.06 -0.63 -1.92
N ALA A 103 -17.27 -1.19 -2.04
CA ALA A 103 -18.28 -1.15 -0.99
C ALA A 103 -17.76 -1.79 0.30
N ALA A 104 -17.15 -2.98 0.20
CA ALA A 104 -16.59 -3.68 1.35
C ALA A 104 -15.43 -2.91 2.02
N VAL A 105 -14.58 -2.24 1.22
CA VAL A 105 -13.51 -1.37 1.74
C VAL A 105 -14.09 -0.18 2.51
N ILE A 106 -15.04 0.54 1.91
CA ILE A 106 -15.64 1.73 2.52
C ILE A 106 -16.40 1.36 3.79
N GLU A 107 -17.15 0.25 3.76
CA GLU A 107 -17.89 -0.24 4.92
C GLU A 107 -16.96 -0.56 6.08
N CYS A 108 -15.87 -1.31 5.84
CA CYS A 108 -14.98 -1.71 6.93
C CYS A 108 -14.13 -0.55 7.47
N LEU A 109 -13.74 0.41 6.62
CA LEU A 109 -13.01 1.61 7.01
C LEU A 109 -13.91 2.75 7.52
N GLY A 110 -15.23 2.55 7.58
CA GLY A 110 -16.17 3.62 7.96
C GLY A 110 -16.13 4.83 7.02
N GLY A 111 -15.68 4.64 5.79
CA GLY A 111 -15.58 5.66 4.75
C GLY A 111 -14.38 5.44 3.83
N GLU A 112 -14.17 6.39 2.93
CA GLU A 112 -13.19 6.26 1.84
C GLU A 112 -11.74 6.40 2.34
N PRO A 113 -10.82 5.53 1.88
CA PRO A 113 -9.39 5.66 2.13
C PRO A 113 -8.83 7.05 1.81
N ASP A 114 -8.00 7.56 2.71
CA ASP A 114 -7.17 8.75 2.50
C ASP A 114 -6.01 8.46 1.54
N VAL A 115 -5.43 7.27 1.71
CA VAL A 115 -4.31 6.77 0.90
C VAL A 115 -4.59 5.33 0.49
N THR A 116 -4.40 5.04 -0.80
CA THR A 116 -4.36 3.68 -1.32
C THR A 116 -2.95 3.33 -1.76
N ILE A 117 -2.40 2.23 -1.26
CA ILE A 117 -1.10 1.70 -1.65
C ILE A 117 -1.33 0.45 -2.51
N GLU A 118 -1.12 0.60 -3.81
CA GLU A 118 -1.33 -0.45 -4.80
C GLU A 118 -0.06 -1.29 -4.94
N CYS A 119 -0.13 -2.56 -4.52
CA CYS A 119 1.01 -3.49 -4.47
C CYS A 119 0.81 -4.74 -5.34
N THR A 120 -0.20 -4.76 -6.22
CA THR A 120 -0.48 -5.90 -7.12
C THR A 120 0.06 -5.66 -8.53
N GLY A 121 0.02 -4.43 -9.04
CA GLY A 121 0.31 -4.12 -10.45
C GLY A 121 -0.80 -4.53 -11.41
N VAL A 122 -1.91 -5.09 -10.90
CA VAL A 122 -3.03 -5.59 -11.72
C VAL A 122 -3.93 -4.43 -12.15
N GLN A 123 -4.23 -4.37 -13.45
CA GLN A 123 -5.04 -3.32 -14.08
C GLN A 123 -6.38 -3.05 -13.36
N SER A 124 -7.10 -4.10 -12.97
CA SER A 124 -8.38 -3.94 -12.24
C SER A 124 -8.19 -3.32 -10.85
N CYS A 125 -7.06 -3.58 -10.17
CA CYS A 125 -6.73 -2.96 -8.90
C CYS A 125 -6.37 -1.49 -9.10
N LEU A 126 -5.58 -1.16 -10.12
CA LEU A 126 -5.24 0.22 -10.50
C LEU A 126 -6.50 1.05 -10.79
N GLU A 127 -7.40 0.53 -11.62
CA GLU A 127 -8.68 1.18 -11.90
C GLU A 127 -9.54 1.31 -10.64
N SER A 128 -9.62 0.24 -9.83
CA SER A 128 -10.40 0.26 -8.60
C SER A 128 -9.89 1.31 -7.62
N SER A 129 -8.57 1.51 -7.51
CA SER A 129 -7.94 2.50 -6.64
C SER A 129 -8.37 3.94 -6.97
N ILE A 130 -8.66 4.20 -8.25
CA ILE A 130 -8.81 5.54 -8.80
C ILE A 130 -10.28 5.88 -9.06
N LEU A 131 -11.07 4.98 -9.62
CA LEU A 131 -12.37 5.33 -10.20
C LEU A 131 -13.43 5.65 -9.14
N LYS A 132 -14.03 6.84 -9.28
CA LYS A 132 -15.37 7.14 -8.75
C LYS A 132 -16.45 6.38 -9.52
N TYR A 133 -17.44 5.87 -8.80
CA TYR A 133 -18.61 5.29 -9.44
C TYR A 133 -19.69 6.35 -9.71
N LYS A 134 -20.29 6.32 -10.89
CA LYS A 134 -21.28 7.35 -11.31
C LYS A 134 -22.66 7.18 -10.66
N ILE A 135 -23.02 5.97 -10.24
CA ILE A 135 -24.39 5.64 -9.79
C ILE A 135 -24.52 5.77 -8.27
N VAL A 136 -23.45 5.52 -7.53
CA VAL A 136 -23.36 5.77 -6.08
C VAL A 136 -22.17 6.68 -5.87
N ASP A 137 -22.32 7.77 -5.13
CA ASP A 137 -21.28 8.80 -4.89
C ASP A 137 -20.19 8.25 -3.94
N LEU A 138 -19.55 7.16 -4.36
CA LEU A 138 -18.53 6.41 -3.64
C LEU A 138 -17.27 6.29 -4.53
N GLN A 139 -16.12 6.58 -3.94
CA GLN A 139 -14.80 6.39 -4.53
C GLN A 139 -13.88 5.58 -3.62
N THR A 140 -12.97 4.80 -4.21
CA THR A 140 -12.03 3.95 -3.45
C THR A 140 -10.91 4.75 -2.80
N THR A 141 -10.52 5.88 -3.38
CA THR A 141 -9.65 6.85 -2.73
C THR A 141 -10.40 8.17 -2.70
N ARG A 142 -10.54 8.77 -1.52
CA ARG A 142 -11.33 10.00 -1.34
C ARG A 142 -10.86 11.12 -2.26
N SER A 143 -11.71 12.10 -2.52
CA SER A 143 -11.28 13.35 -3.15
C SER A 143 -10.19 14.03 -2.32
N GLY A 144 -9.13 14.53 -2.96
CA GLY A 144 -7.93 15.04 -2.31
C GLY A 144 -7.02 13.97 -1.69
N GLY A 145 -7.26 12.69 -1.97
CA GLY A 145 -6.46 11.56 -1.49
C GLY A 145 -5.28 11.22 -2.38
N VAL A 146 -4.54 10.17 -2.03
CA VAL A 146 -3.32 9.75 -2.76
C VAL A 146 -3.38 8.26 -3.11
N VAL A 147 -3.10 7.93 -4.36
CA VAL A 147 -2.84 6.55 -4.82
C VAL A 147 -1.35 6.39 -5.05
N VAL A 148 -0.72 5.43 -4.36
CA VAL A 148 0.69 5.09 -4.53
C VAL A 148 0.82 3.79 -5.33
N LEU A 149 1.45 3.87 -6.49
CA LEU A 149 1.72 2.73 -7.36
C LEU A 149 3.06 2.11 -6.98
N VAL A 150 3.02 0.89 -6.42
CA VAL A 150 4.19 0.11 -6.00
C VAL A 150 4.29 -1.19 -6.81
N GLY A 151 3.15 -1.84 -7.03
CA GLY A 151 3.06 -3.03 -7.87
C GLY A 151 3.31 -2.69 -9.34
N LEU A 152 4.14 -3.48 -9.99
CA LEU A 152 4.44 -3.37 -11.42
C LEU A 152 4.36 -4.78 -12.00
N ASP A 153 3.44 -5.00 -12.93
CA ASP A 153 3.26 -6.29 -13.60
C ASP A 153 3.50 -6.13 -15.12
N ASP A 154 2.63 -5.38 -15.79
CA ASP A 154 2.74 -5.08 -17.22
C ASP A 154 3.62 -3.85 -17.54
N GLU A 155 4.14 -3.81 -18.77
CA GLU A 155 4.92 -2.67 -19.29
C GLU A 155 4.07 -1.38 -19.38
N LYS A 156 2.76 -1.53 -19.56
CA LYS A 156 1.80 -0.43 -19.68
C LYS A 156 0.58 -0.70 -18.81
N ALA A 157 0.09 0.34 -18.15
CA ALA A 157 -1.20 0.36 -17.47
C ALA A 157 -2.07 1.48 -18.05
N GLU A 158 -3.36 1.23 -18.16
CA GLU A 158 -4.33 2.24 -18.58
C GLU A 158 -4.90 2.93 -17.33
N LEU A 159 -4.70 4.24 -17.19
CA LEU A 159 -5.19 4.97 -16.03
C LEU A 159 -6.30 5.94 -16.43
N PRO A 160 -7.45 5.93 -15.73
CA PRO A 160 -8.50 6.92 -15.97
C PRO A 160 -8.05 8.27 -15.39
N VAL A 161 -7.60 9.19 -16.23
CA VAL A 161 -7.00 10.47 -15.79
C VAL A 161 -8.02 11.57 -15.48
N VAL A 162 -9.21 11.53 -16.08
CA VAL A 162 -10.20 12.60 -15.93
C VAL A 162 -10.78 12.63 -14.51
N ASP A 163 -11.17 11.48 -13.98
CA ASP A 163 -11.76 11.37 -12.64
C ASP A 163 -10.83 11.85 -11.51
N PRO A 164 -9.57 11.36 -11.38
CA PRO A 164 -8.66 11.85 -10.35
C PRO A 164 -8.33 13.33 -10.54
N THR A 165 -8.29 13.83 -11.77
CA THR A 165 -8.10 15.28 -12.01
C THR A 165 -9.25 16.10 -11.44
N LEU A 166 -10.50 15.69 -11.66
CA LEU A 166 -11.67 16.41 -11.13
C LEU A 166 -11.80 16.35 -9.61
N ARG A 167 -11.23 15.31 -8.98
CA ARG A 167 -11.29 15.07 -7.54
C ARG A 167 -10.00 15.40 -6.80
N GLU A 168 -9.02 15.94 -7.52
CA GLU A 168 -7.67 16.24 -7.01
C GLU A 168 -7.01 15.03 -6.30
N VAL A 169 -7.14 13.84 -6.90
CA VAL A 169 -6.46 12.64 -6.41
C VAL A 169 -5.08 12.53 -7.05
N ASP A 170 -4.05 12.54 -6.22
CA ASP A 170 -2.68 12.38 -6.68
C ASP A 170 -2.36 10.92 -6.97
N ILE A 171 -1.80 10.66 -8.15
CA ILE A 171 -1.26 9.33 -8.52
C ILE A 171 0.27 9.41 -8.49
N ARG A 172 0.90 8.61 -7.63
CA ARG A 172 2.34 8.68 -7.37
C ARG A 172 3.00 7.31 -7.50
N GLY A 173 4.01 7.20 -8.36
CA GLY A 173 4.86 6.01 -8.37
C GLY A 173 5.79 5.94 -7.15
N ALA A 174 6.11 4.72 -6.72
CA ALA A 174 7.17 4.43 -5.75
C ALA A 174 7.97 3.21 -6.23
N ILE A 175 9.28 3.38 -6.40
CA ILE A 175 10.18 2.31 -6.84
C ILE A 175 11.31 2.16 -5.84
N LYS A 176 11.51 0.93 -5.36
CA LYS A 176 12.53 0.61 -4.34
C LYS A 176 12.41 1.56 -3.15
N TYR A 177 13.48 2.27 -2.82
CA TYR A 177 13.58 3.22 -1.73
C TYR A 177 14.78 4.14 -1.97
N ALA A 178 14.78 5.29 -1.30
CA ALA A 178 15.93 6.19 -1.25
C ALA A 178 16.15 6.66 0.20
N ASN A 179 17.42 6.71 0.63
CA ASN A 179 17.85 7.30 1.90
C ASN A 179 17.20 6.68 3.16
N TRP A 180 16.88 5.38 3.16
CA TRP A 180 16.16 4.75 4.28
C TRP A 180 17.06 4.24 5.42
N TYR A 181 18.31 3.89 5.12
CA TYR A 181 19.26 3.42 6.13
C TYR A 181 20.11 4.53 6.75
N GLY A 182 19.82 5.80 6.45
CA GLY A 182 20.43 6.94 7.14
C GLY A 182 19.79 7.18 8.52
N PRO A 183 20.37 8.05 9.37
CA PRO A 183 19.76 8.38 10.65
C PRO A 183 18.32 8.87 10.44
N LEU A 184 17.38 8.29 11.19
CA LEU A 184 15.97 8.69 11.19
C LEU A 184 15.87 10.18 11.52
N GLN A 185 15.56 11.00 10.52
CA GLN A 185 15.06 12.35 10.73
C GLN A 185 13.56 12.23 11.01
N ILE A 186 13.24 11.93 12.27
CA ILE A 186 11.93 12.18 12.87
C ILE A 186 11.99 13.50 13.63
#